data_AF-A0A101M6B3-F1
#
_entry.id   AF-A0A101M6B3-F1
#
_cell.length_a   1.000
_cell.length_b   1.000
_cell.length_c   1.000
_cell.angle_alpha   90.00
_cell.angle_beta   90.00
_cell.angle_gamma   90.00
#
_symmetry.space_group_name_H-M   'P 1'
#
loop_
_entity.id
_entity.type
_entity.pdbx_description
1 polymer ?
#
loop_
_entity_poly.entity_id
_entity_poly.type
_entity_poly.pdbx_seq_one_letter_code
_entity_poly.pdbx_strand_id
1 'polypeptide(L)'
;MLPTLRASLPYTLALAVLAYLGFAFLPVLGFAQEIFVVIGVLLAGILVPVLVDVKGRAGTTPSAAPLAMTDYKGDTTTLYVGNLPYRANEDAVKELFQRFGVVVNVRLMKDRQTGRRRGFGFVEVAAKDGDKMIQKLNDFNFQERTLKVREAKERQDTDDTEE
;
A
#
# COMPACT_ATOMS: atom_id res chain seq x y z
N MET A 1 1.26 -34.52 -28.26
CA MET A 1 2.72 -34.49 -28.54
C MET A 1 3.41 -33.72 -27.40
N LEU A 2 4.04 -34.38 -26.43
CA LEU A 2 4.96 -33.73 -25.49
C LEU A 2 6.37 -34.32 -25.68
N PRO A 3 7.14 -33.87 -26.70
CA PRO A 3 8.47 -34.41 -27.01
C PRO A 3 9.59 -33.83 -26.13
N THR A 4 9.32 -32.76 -25.37
CA THR A 4 10.37 -31.98 -24.67
C THR A 4 10.75 -32.53 -23.30
N LEU A 5 9.87 -33.31 -22.66
CA LEU A 5 10.08 -33.83 -21.30
C LEU A 5 11.21 -34.88 -21.22
N ARG A 6 11.47 -35.61 -22.32
CA ARG A 6 12.54 -36.61 -22.39
C ARG A 6 13.93 -36.00 -22.62
N ALA A 7 14.00 -34.82 -23.23
CA ALA A 7 15.27 -34.17 -23.56
C ALA A 7 15.87 -33.41 -22.37
N SER A 8 15.04 -32.86 -21.46
CA SER A 8 15.52 -32.12 -20.28
C SER A 8 15.74 -33.00 -19.03
N LEU A 9 15.21 -34.22 -19.02
CA LEU A 9 15.32 -35.17 -17.90
C LEU A 9 16.75 -35.40 -17.39
N PRO A 10 17.78 -35.63 -18.26
CA PRO A 10 19.15 -35.81 -17.78
C PRO A 10 19.74 -34.53 -17.21
N TYR A 11 19.35 -33.36 -17.74
CA TYR A 11 19.85 -32.06 -17.28
C TYR A 11 19.26 -31.68 -15.91
N THR A 12 17.96 -31.96 -15.71
CA THR A 12 17.31 -31.77 -14.41
C THR A 12 17.90 -32.69 -13.34
N LEU A 13 18.21 -33.94 -13.69
CA LEU A 13 18.90 -34.87 -12.78
C LEU A 13 20.32 -34.40 -12.47
N ALA A 14 21.08 -33.93 -13.47
CA ALA A 14 22.42 -33.40 -13.27
C ALA A 14 22.44 -32.17 -12.34
N LEU A 15 21.51 -31.23 -12.53
CA LEU A 15 21.36 -30.06 -11.64
C LEU A 15 20.92 -30.45 -10.23
N ALA A 16 20.02 -31.43 -10.09
CA ALA A 16 19.60 -31.92 -8.77
C ALA A 16 20.76 -32.61 -8.03
N VAL A 17 21.59 -33.38 -8.72
CA VAL A 17 22.78 -34.03 -8.15
C VAL A 17 23.83 -32.99 -7.77
N LEU A 18 24.07 -31.97 -8.62
CA LEU A 18 24.98 -30.87 -8.29
C LEU A 18 24.50 -30.06 -7.07
N ALA A 19 23.21 -29.77 -6.98
CA ALA A 19 22.63 -29.08 -5.83
C ALA A 19 22.73 -29.93 -4.55
N TYR A 20 22.46 -31.24 -4.65
CA TYR A 20 22.59 -32.17 -3.52
C TYR A 20 24.05 -32.32 -3.08
N LEU A 21 24.99 -32.43 -4.02
CA LEU A 21 26.42 -32.45 -3.71
C LEU A 21 26.87 -31.13 -3.08
N GLY A 22 26.43 -29.98 -3.58
CA GLY A 22 26.71 -28.68 -2.96
C GLY A 22 26.20 -28.61 -1.51
N PHE A 23 24.96 -29.05 -1.27
CA PHE A 23 24.37 -29.09 0.07
C PHE A 23 25.05 -30.10 1.01
N ALA A 24 25.38 -31.28 0.50
CA ALA A 24 26.04 -32.34 1.26
C ALA A 24 27.54 -32.07 1.49
N PHE A 25 28.18 -31.28 0.64
CA PHE A 25 29.59 -30.89 0.73
C PHE A 25 29.79 -29.55 1.46
N LEU A 26 28.75 -28.73 1.60
CA LEU A 26 28.74 -27.53 2.44
C LEU A 26 29.19 -27.79 3.90
N PRO A 27 28.78 -28.89 4.57
CA PRO A 27 29.25 -29.19 5.92
C PRO A 27 30.66 -29.82 5.98
N VAL A 28 31.23 -30.32 4.87
CA VAL A 28 32.57 -30.96 4.84
C VAL A 28 33.69 -29.92 4.89
N LEU A 29 33.41 -28.68 4.52
CA LEU A 29 34.34 -27.54 4.61
C LEU A 29 34.60 -27.06 6.06
N GLY A 30 34.04 -27.72 7.08
CA GLY A 30 34.38 -27.47 8.49
C GLY A 30 33.89 -26.12 9.03
N PHE A 31 33.04 -25.40 8.29
CA PHE A 31 32.39 -24.20 8.81
C PHE A 31 31.31 -24.61 9.80
N ALA A 32 31.60 -24.43 11.10
CA ALA A 32 30.66 -24.70 12.17
C ALA A 32 29.33 -23.99 11.89
N GLN A 33 28.21 -24.73 11.92
CA GLN A 33 26.86 -24.18 11.72
C GLN A 33 26.53 -23.01 12.68
N GLU A 34 27.29 -22.93 13.78
CA GLU A 34 27.31 -21.81 14.72
C GLU A 34 27.51 -20.45 14.05
N ILE A 35 28.39 -20.34 13.05
CA ILE A 35 28.70 -19.03 12.42
C ILE A 35 27.47 -18.49 11.69
N PHE A 36 26.72 -19.34 10.99
CA PHE A 36 25.50 -18.93 10.30
C PHE A 36 24.38 -18.57 11.28
N VAL A 37 24.25 -19.30 12.38
CA VAL A 37 23.28 -19.00 13.44
C VAL A 37 23.61 -17.67 14.11
N VAL A 38 24.87 -17.43 14.47
CA VAL A 38 25.32 -16.18 15.11
C VAL A 38 25.16 -14.98 14.17
N ILE A 39 25.53 -15.11 12.90
CA ILE A 39 25.31 -14.05 11.88
C ILE A 39 23.81 -13.78 11.70
N GLY A 40 22.98 -14.83 11.65
CA GLY A 40 21.54 -14.71 11.54
C GLY A 40 20.91 -14.00 12.74
N VAL A 41 21.33 -14.33 13.96
CA VAL A 41 20.84 -13.71 15.20
C VAL A 41 21.29 -12.25 15.33
N LEU A 42 22.55 -11.94 15.00
CA LEU A 42 23.05 -10.55 15.02
C LEU A 42 22.36 -9.68 13.98
N LEU A 43 22.16 -10.19 12.75
CA LEU A 43 21.42 -9.48 11.73
C LEU A 43 19.96 -9.28 12.13
N ALA A 44 19.28 -10.30 12.67
CA ALA A 44 17.91 -10.15 13.14
C ALA A 44 17.79 -9.15 14.30
N GLY A 45 18.70 -9.19 15.28
CA GLY A 45 18.69 -8.29 16.44
C GLY A 45 18.90 -6.81 16.08
N ILE A 46 19.68 -6.52 15.04
CA ILE A 46 19.96 -5.15 14.58
C ILE A 46 18.93 -4.68 13.54
N LEU A 47 18.46 -5.57 12.67
CA LEU A 47 17.56 -5.22 11.56
C LEU A 47 16.10 -4.99 12.02
N VAL A 48 15.63 -5.75 13.01
CA VAL A 48 14.25 -5.62 13.54
C VAL A 48 13.98 -4.22 14.13
N PRO A 49 14.81 -3.63 15.00
CA PRO A 49 14.54 -2.29 15.51
C PRO A 49 14.66 -1.20 14.44
N VAL A 50 15.52 -1.37 13.42
CA VAL A 50 15.65 -0.43 12.29
C VAL A 50 14.40 -0.43 11.40
N LEU A 51 13.72 -1.57 11.23
CA LEU A 51 12.45 -1.63 10.51
C LEU A 51 11.26 -1.10 11.34
N VAL A 52 11.30 -1.25 12.67
CA VAL A 52 10.20 -0.84 13.55
C VAL A 52 10.18 0.68 13.79
N ASP A 53 11.33 1.37 13.79
CA ASP A 53 11.38 2.84 13.97
C ASP A 53 10.84 3.63 12.76
N VAL A 54 10.70 3.00 11.58
CA VAL A 54 10.20 3.67 10.36
C VAL A 54 8.67 3.90 10.37
N LYS A 55 7.90 3.25 11.25
CA LYS A 55 6.43 3.43 11.34
C LYS A 55 5.98 4.32 12.51
N GLY A 56 6.90 4.95 13.24
CA GLY A 56 6.63 5.53 14.55
C GLY A 56 6.82 7.03 14.74
N ARG A 57 7.34 7.79 13.75
CA ARG A 57 7.60 9.23 13.95
C ARG A 57 6.66 10.14 13.14
N ALA A 58 6.00 10.99 13.93
CA ALA A 58 5.43 12.29 13.59
C ALA A 58 3.97 12.32 13.11
N GLY A 59 3.05 12.16 14.09
CA GLY A 59 1.88 13.03 14.17
C GLY A 59 2.13 14.13 15.21
N THR A 60 2.23 15.39 14.76
CA THR A 60 2.13 16.70 15.46
C THR A 60 2.54 17.74 14.41
N THR A 61 1.86 18.83 14.03
CA THR A 61 0.81 19.71 14.59
C THR A 61 0.37 20.61 13.41
N PRO A 62 -0.86 21.17 13.36
CA PRO A 62 -1.34 22.01 12.27
C PRO A 62 -0.52 23.29 12.14
N SER A 63 0.12 23.49 11.00
CA SER A 63 0.67 24.78 10.60
C SER A 63 0.05 25.14 9.26
N ALA A 64 -0.69 26.24 9.26
CA ALA A 64 -1.23 26.89 8.09
C ALA A 64 -0.07 27.30 7.15
N ALA A 65 0.35 26.36 6.32
CA ALA A 65 0.81 26.66 4.98
C ALA A 65 -0.32 26.17 4.06
N PRO A 66 -0.72 26.93 3.03
CA PRO A 66 -1.53 26.35 1.99
C PRO A 66 -0.69 25.20 1.45
N LEU A 67 -1.08 23.97 1.80
CA LEU A 67 -0.55 22.78 1.16
C LEU A 67 -0.79 23.07 -0.31
N ALA A 68 0.30 23.28 -1.05
CA ALA A 68 0.24 23.39 -2.48
C ALA A 68 -0.51 22.13 -2.93
N MET A 69 -1.81 22.31 -3.19
CA MET A 69 -2.57 21.48 -4.08
C MET A 69 -1.65 21.38 -5.26
N THR A 70 -1.11 20.19 -5.50
CA THR A 70 -0.46 19.91 -6.77
C THR A 70 -1.38 20.47 -7.81
N ASP A 71 -0.95 21.54 -8.47
CA ASP A 71 -1.72 22.32 -9.44
C ASP A 71 -1.97 21.38 -10.61
N TYR A 72 -2.96 20.52 -10.42
CA TYR A 72 -3.31 19.48 -11.36
C TYR A 72 -4.13 20.19 -12.41
N LYS A 73 -3.44 20.68 -13.43
CA LYS A 73 -4.00 21.48 -14.52
C LYS A 73 -4.83 20.63 -15.50
N GLY A 74 -5.76 19.84 -14.99
CA GLY A 74 -6.64 18.98 -15.76
C GLY A 74 -7.95 18.71 -15.03
N ASP A 75 -8.96 18.25 -15.75
CA ASP A 75 -10.28 17.98 -15.19
C ASP A 75 -10.20 16.98 -14.02
N THR A 76 -10.77 17.36 -12.87
CA THR A 76 -10.89 16.51 -11.70
C THR A 76 -12.33 16.04 -11.50
N THR A 77 -12.49 14.93 -10.80
CA THR A 77 -13.79 14.44 -10.35
C THR A 77 -13.68 13.96 -8.91
N THR A 78 -14.77 14.12 -8.16
CA THR A 78 -14.82 13.75 -6.75
C THR A 78 -15.47 12.38 -6.59
N LEU A 79 -14.79 11.47 -5.91
CA LEU A 79 -15.28 10.14 -5.58
C LEU A 79 -15.70 10.06 -4.11
N TYR A 80 -16.87 9.50 -3.86
CA TYR A 80 -17.34 9.14 -2.53
C TYR A 80 -16.78 7.76 -2.15
N VAL A 81 -16.16 7.67 -0.97
CA VAL A 81 -15.61 6.44 -0.42
C VAL A 81 -16.27 6.15 0.92
N GLY A 82 -17.08 5.10 0.98
CA GLY A 82 -17.82 4.67 2.16
C GLY A 82 -17.34 3.33 2.72
N ASN A 83 -17.82 3.03 3.93
CA ASN A 83 -17.46 1.83 4.71
C ASN A 83 -15.97 1.72 5.04
N LEU A 84 -15.27 2.86 5.12
CA LEU A 84 -13.88 2.91 5.55
C LEU A 84 -13.76 2.46 7.01
N PRO A 85 -12.70 1.71 7.36
CA PRO A 85 -12.42 1.34 8.73
C PRO A 85 -12.14 2.59 9.57
N TYR A 86 -12.55 2.57 10.84
CA TYR A 86 -12.38 3.70 11.75
C TYR A 86 -10.91 4.08 11.99
N ARG A 87 -9.99 3.16 11.66
CA ARG A 87 -8.53 3.35 11.71
C ARG A 87 -7.91 3.82 10.38
N ALA A 88 -8.68 3.95 9.29
CA ALA A 88 -8.17 4.44 7.99
C ALA A 88 -7.79 5.92 8.04
N ASN A 89 -6.53 6.22 7.74
CA ASN A 89 -6.01 7.59 7.62
C ASN A 89 -6.18 8.12 6.18
N GLU A 90 -6.13 9.45 6.03
CA GLU A 90 -6.14 10.11 4.71
C GLU A 90 -4.98 9.61 3.84
N ASP A 91 -3.79 9.46 4.42
CA ASP A 91 -2.61 8.93 3.71
C ASP A 91 -2.82 7.50 3.20
N ALA A 92 -3.41 6.63 4.02
CA ALA A 92 -3.65 5.24 3.64
C ALA A 92 -4.67 5.12 2.49
N VAL A 93 -5.68 6.00 2.49
CA VAL A 93 -6.65 6.09 1.39
C VAL A 93 -5.97 6.67 0.15
N LYS A 94 -5.17 7.73 0.30
CA LYS A 94 -4.38 8.32 -0.80
C LYS A 94 -3.49 7.28 -1.47
N GLU A 95 -2.69 6.55 -0.69
CA GLU A 95 -1.80 5.49 -1.19
C GLU A 95 -2.56 4.37 -1.92
N LEU A 96 -3.76 4.01 -1.45
CA LEU A 96 -4.59 3.00 -2.11
C LEU A 96 -5.07 3.48 -3.47
N PHE A 97 -5.58 4.71 -3.55
CA PHE A 97 -6.11 5.29 -4.79
C PHE A 97 -5.00 5.65 -5.79
N GLN A 98 -3.83 6.08 -5.30
CA GLN A 98 -2.65 6.38 -6.14
C GLN A 98 -2.13 5.19 -6.95
N ARG A 99 -2.44 3.94 -6.56
CA ARG A 99 -2.08 2.75 -7.33
C ARG A 99 -2.85 2.63 -8.65
N PHE A 100 -3.99 3.30 -8.76
CA PHE A 100 -4.90 3.15 -9.89
C PHE A 100 -4.93 4.40 -10.80
N GLY A 101 -4.49 5.55 -10.29
CA GLY A 101 -4.41 6.83 -11.03
C GLY A 101 -3.98 8.01 -10.15
N VAL A 102 -4.18 9.23 -10.64
CA VAL A 102 -3.73 10.46 -9.94
C VAL A 102 -4.78 10.94 -8.93
N VAL A 103 -4.34 11.11 -7.67
CA VAL A 103 -5.14 11.66 -6.57
C VAL A 103 -4.69 13.09 -6.28
N VAL A 104 -5.62 14.05 -6.38
CA VAL A 104 -5.39 15.48 -6.14
C VAL A 104 -5.57 15.78 -4.66
N ASN A 105 -6.71 15.36 -4.09
CA ASN A 105 -7.06 15.67 -2.70
C ASN A 105 -7.81 14.51 -2.02
N VAL A 106 -7.69 14.40 -0.70
CA VAL A 106 -8.39 13.39 0.12
C VAL A 106 -8.93 14.07 1.37
N ARG A 107 -10.24 13.99 1.58
CA ARG A 107 -10.95 14.57 2.73
C ARG A 107 -11.74 13.47 3.45
N LEU A 108 -11.29 13.04 4.62
CA LEU A 108 -12.02 12.06 5.43
C LEU A 108 -12.92 12.74 6.46
N MET A 109 -14.20 12.34 6.51
CA MET A 109 -15.16 12.97 7.41
C MET A 109 -15.04 12.39 8.83
N LYS A 110 -14.82 13.28 9.80
CA LYS A 110 -14.72 12.96 11.23
C LYS A 110 -15.91 13.56 11.95
N ASP A 111 -16.40 12.87 12.97
CA ASP A 111 -17.42 13.40 13.86
C ASP A 111 -16.79 14.49 14.74
N ARG A 112 -17.35 15.70 14.70
CA ARG A 112 -16.85 16.87 15.44
C ARG A 112 -17.10 16.76 16.94
N GLN A 113 -18.07 15.97 17.38
CA GLN A 113 -18.40 15.82 18.81
C GLN A 113 -17.56 14.73 19.47
N THR A 114 -17.38 13.58 18.81
CA THR A 114 -16.67 12.44 19.39
C THR A 114 -15.23 12.29 18.90
N GLY A 115 -14.83 13.04 17.87
CA GLY A 115 -13.54 12.89 17.20
C GLY A 115 -13.39 11.56 16.43
N ARG A 116 -14.41 10.70 16.45
CA ARG A 116 -14.36 9.39 15.81
C ARG A 116 -14.61 9.53 14.32
N ARG A 117 -13.95 8.69 13.51
CA ARG A 117 -14.14 8.71 12.05
C ARG A 117 -15.55 8.23 11.72
N ARG A 118 -16.22 8.87 10.77
CA ARG A 118 -17.57 8.47 10.33
C ARG A 118 -17.55 7.27 9.38
N GLY A 119 -16.36 6.82 8.98
CA GLY A 119 -16.18 5.69 8.07
C GLY A 119 -16.53 6.02 6.62
N PHE A 120 -16.47 7.29 6.24
CA PHE A 120 -16.59 7.74 4.86
C PHE A 120 -15.76 9.00 4.60
N GLY A 121 -15.51 9.29 3.33
CA GLY A 121 -14.81 10.49 2.89
C GLY A 121 -14.98 10.73 1.39
N PHE A 122 -14.33 11.79 0.93
CA PHE A 122 -14.31 12.22 -0.46
C PHE A 122 -12.86 12.25 -0.96
N VAL A 123 -12.65 11.78 -2.17
CA VAL A 123 -11.33 11.70 -2.81
C VAL A 123 -11.44 12.38 -4.17
N GLU A 124 -10.70 13.46 -4.35
CA GLU A 124 -10.61 14.17 -5.62
C GLU A 124 -9.49 13.56 -6.46
N VAL A 125 -9.84 13.14 -7.67
CA VAL A 125 -8.96 12.42 -8.59
C VAL A 125 -9.04 13.03 -9.98
N ALA A 126 -8.08 12.69 -10.84
CA ALA A 126 -8.19 13.03 -12.26
C ALA A 126 -9.47 12.41 -12.87
N ALA A 127 -10.26 13.20 -13.59
CA ALA A 127 -11.52 12.76 -14.20
C ALA A 127 -11.33 11.53 -15.09
N LYS A 128 -10.18 11.45 -15.79
CA LYS A 128 -9.81 10.30 -16.64
C LYS A 128 -9.63 8.98 -15.88
N ASP A 129 -9.21 9.05 -14.62
CA ASP A 129 -8.95 7.87 -13.79
C ASP A 129 -10.13 7.51 -12.89
N GLY A 130 -11.09 8.43 -12.69
CA GLY A 130 -12.21 8.28 -11.75
C GLY A 130 -13.03 7.01 -11.98
N ASP A 131 -13.52 6.79 -13.20
CA ASP A 131 -14.31 5.61 -13.55
C ASP A 131 -13.56 4.29 -13.31
N LYS A 132 -12.28 4.28 -13.66
CA LYS A 132 -11.41 3.11 -13.48
C LYS A 132 -11.20 2.82 -12.00
N MET A 133 -10.98 3.85 -11.19
CA MET A 133 -10.86 3.72 -9.73
C MET A 133 -12.16 3.19 -9.12
N ILE A 134 -13.32 3.72 -9.51
CA ILE A 134 -14.63 3.22 -9.05
C ILE A 134 -14.75 1.72 -9.36
N GLN A 135 -14.49 1.30 -10.60
CA GLN A 135 -14.64 -0.11 -10.99
C GLN A 135 -13.68 -1.06 -10.27
N LYS A 136 -12.46 -0.60 -9.93
CA LYS A 136 -11.44 -1.44 -9.27
C LYS A 136 -11.53 -1.44 -7.75
N LEU A 137 -11.94 -0.32 -7.16
CA LEU A 137 -11.96 -0.13 -5.70
C LEU A 137 -13.35 -0.32 -5.09
N ASN A 138 -14.42 -0.26 -5.90
CA ASN A 138 -15.74 -0.62 -5.41
C ASN A 138 -15.77 -2.10 -5.06
N ASP A 139 -16.25 -2.40 -3.85
CA ASP A 139 -16.28 -3.72 -3.24
C ASP A 139 -14.89 -4.32 -2.91
N PHE A 140 -13.84 -3.48 -2.89
CA PHE A 140 -12.50 -3.90 -2.48
C PHE A 140 -12.42 -4.11 -0.96
N ASN A 141 -11.83 -5.22 -0.52
CA ASN A 141 -11.67 -5.52 0.90
C ASN A 141 -10.44 -4.81 1.47
N PHE A 142 -10.68 -3.85 2.37
CA PHE A 142 -9.65 -3.03 3.01
C PHE A 142 -9.80 -3.10 4.53
N GLN A 143 -8.81 -3.71 5.20
CA GLN A 143 -8.77 -3.91 6.66
C GLN A 143 -10.07 -4.52 7.21
N GLU A 144 -10.47 -5.66 6.61
CA GLU A 144 -11.68 -6.43 6.99
C GLU A 144 -13.01 -5.72 6.69
N ARG A 145 -12.99 -4.65 5.90
CA ARG A 145 -14.20 -3.94 5.46
C ARG A 145 -14.20 -3.74 3.96
N THR A 146 -15.36 -4.01 3.37
CA THR A 146 -15.60 -3.81 1.93
C THR A 146 -15.84 -2.34 1.63
N LEU A 147 -14.93 -1.69 0.91
CA LEU A 147 -15.09 -0.30 0.52
C LEU A 147 -16.22 -0.14 -0.49
N LYS A 148 -16.96 0.96 -0.38
CA LYS A 148 -17.96 1.36 -1.37
C LYS A 148 -17.51 2.63 -2.03
N VAL A 149 -17.17 2.56 -3.32
CA VAL A 149 -16.70 3.71 -4.09
C VAL A 149 -17.75 4.09 -5.12
N ARG A 150 -18.13 5.37 -5.16
CA ARG A 150 -19.13 5.90 -6.09
C ARG A 150 -18.70 7.28 -6.56
N GLU A 151 -19.21 7.71 -7.70
CA GLU A 151 -19.14 9.12 -8.09
C GLU A 151 -19.86 9.97 -7.04
N ALA A 152 -19.20 11.00 -6.53
CA ALA A 152 -19.80 11.89 -5.55
C ALA A 152 -20.70 12.89 -6.28
N LYS A 153 -21.97 13.00 -5.85
CA LYS A 153 -22.73 14.22 -6.10
C LYS A 153 -22.21 15.28 -5.17
N GLU A 154 -21.29 16.09 -5.68
CA GLU A 154 -20.71 17.22 -4.95
C GLU A 154 -21.85 18.14 -4.49
N ARG A 155 -22.03 18.25 -3.17
CA ARG A 155 -22.63 19.46 -2.63
C ARG A 155 -21.50 20.46 -2.66
N GLN A 156 -21.63 21.46 -3.53
CA GLN A 156 -20.77 22.64 -3.53
C GLN A 156 -20.82 23.22 -2.11
N ASP A 157 -19.76 23.04 -1.34
CA ASP A 157 -19.47 23.98 -0.26
C ASP A 157 -18.99 25.24 -1.01
N THR A 158 -19.94 26.11 -1.39
CA THR A 158 -19.68 27.47 -1.86
C THR A 158 -18.83 28.17 -0.80
N ASP A 159 -17.58 28.46 -1.10
CA ASP A 159 -16.81 29.45 -0.37
C ASP A 159 -17.41 30.83 -0.70
N ASP A 160 -18.44 31.19 0.07
CA ASP A 160 -18.82 32.57 0.33
C ASP A 160 -17.60 33.26 0.98
N THR A 161 -16.71 33.82 0.17
CA THR A 161 -15.83 34.91 0.61
C THR A 161 -16.18 36.12 -0.23
N GLU A 162 -17.09 36.91 0.35
CA GLU A 162 -17.50 38.24 -0.05
C GLU A 162 -16.29 39.18 -0.22
N GLU A 163 -16.25 39.94 -1.32
CA GLU A 163 -15.74 41.32 -1.35
C GLU A 163 -16.66 42.19 -2.22
#